data_AF-A0A955DMY6-F1
#
_entry.id   AF-A0A955DMY6-F1
#
_cell.length_a   1.000
_cell.length_b   1.000
_cell.length_c   1.000
_cell.angle_alpha   90.00
_cell.angle_beta   90.00
_cell.angle_gamma   90.00
#
_symmetry.space_group_name_H-M   'P 1'
#
loop_
_entity.id
_entity.type
_entity.pdbx_description
1 polymer ?
#
loop_
_entity_poly.entity_id
_entity_poly.type
_entity_poly.pdbx_seq_one_letter_code
_entity_poly.pdbx_strand_id
1 'polypeptide(L)'
;MKQANQEQMAIRRRQRIRRDKIFVVFCIGAAAMSVVTLIVLLSSIIWQGRFFLTPQFLTSGPSRFPEQAGIYPAMFGTIFICAVCACFAIPLGVGTAVLLEEFRPRSAWLRKAQGFVQLNITNLAGVPSVVYG
;
A
#
# COMPACT_ATOMS: atom_id res chain seq x y z
N MET A 1 -43.79 -1.76 -32.90
CA MET A 1 -43.18 -2.44 -31.72
C MET A 1 -41.68 -2.18 -31.53
N LYS A 2 -40.81 -2.20 -32.56
CA LYS A 2 -39.35 -2.00 -32.38
C LYS A 2 -38.94 -0.60 -31.90
N GLN A 3 -39.61 0.45 -32.37
CA GLN A 3 -39.31 1.85 -32.01
C GLN A 3 -39.57 2.15 -30.52
N ALA A 4 -40.71 1.72 -29.99
CA ALA A 4 -41.05 1.88 -28.56
C ALA A 4 -40.04 1.17 -27.64
N ASN A 5 -39.47 0.03 -28.05
CA ASN A 5 -38.46 -0.68 -27.26
C ASN A 5 -37.09 0.04 -27.31
N GLN A 6 -36.73 0.65 -28.44
CA GLN A 6 -35.51 1.45 -28.58
C GLN A 6 -35.55 2.73 -27.73
N GLU A 7 -36.69 3.41 -27.66
CA GLU A 7 -36.87 4.59 -26.80
C GLU A 7 -36.81 4.24 -25.31
N GLN A 8 -37.48 3.16 -24.89
CA GLN A 8 -37.43 2.67 -23.51
C GLN A 8 -36.01 2.26 -23.10
N MET A 9 -35.26 1.63 -24.01
CA MET A 9 -33.85 1.31 -23.78
C MET A 9 -32.97 2.58 -23.67
N ALA A 10 -33.24 3.60 -24.48
CA ALA A 10 -32.50 4.87 -24.43
C ALA A 10 -32.70 5.63 -23.10
N ILE A 11 -33.94 5.66 -22.57
CA ILE A 11 -34.26 6.30 -21.28
C ILE A 11 -33.57 5.57 -20.12
N ARG A 12 -33.66 4.23 -20.08
CA ARG A 12 -32.99 3.41 -19.05
C ARG A 12 -31.47 3.55 -19.11
N ARG A 13 -30.89 3.67 -20.32
CA ARG A 13 -29.45 3.89 -20.52
C ARG A 13 -29.00 5.26 -19.98
N ARG A 14 -29.75 6.33 -20.24
CA ARG A 14 -29.46 7.67 -19.69
C ARG A 14 -29.54 7.71 -18.16
N GLN A 15 -30.51 7.02 -17.56
CA GLN A 15 -30.65 6.95 -16.11
C GLN A 15 -29.49 6.21 -15.43
N ARG A 16 -29.01 5.09 -15.99
CA ARG A 16 -27.81 4.40 -15.48
C ARG A 16 -26.57 5.27 -15.55
N ILE A 17 -26.30 5.86 -16.72
CA ILE A 17 -25.13 6.74 -16.92
C ILE A 17 -25.15 7.95 -15.97
N ARG A 18 -26.33 8.52 -15.67
CA ARG A 18 -26.44 9.62 -14.71
C ARG A 18 -26.11 9.18 -13.28
N ARG A 19 -26.60 8.01 -12.86
CA ARG A 19 -26.28 7.44 -11.53
C ARG A 19 -24.79 7.11 -11.43
N ASP A 20 -24.21 6.53 -12.47
CA ASP A 20 -22.78 6.21 -12.52
C ASP A 20 -21.92 7.48 -12.44
N LYS A 21 -22.30 8.54 -13.17
CA LYS A 21 -21.60 9.84 -13.09
C LYS A 21 -21.67 10.46 -11.69
N ILE A 22 -22.83 10.42 -11.04
CA ILE A 22 -22.99 10.94 -9.68
C ILE A 22 -22.12 10.15 -8.70
N PHE A 23 -22.11 8.82 -8.80
CA PHE A 23 -21.27 7.96 -7.97
C PHE A 23 -19.78 8.24 -8.17
N VAL A 24 -19.33 8.37 -9.43
CA VAL A 24 -17.92 8.70 -9.73
C VAL A 24 -17.53 10.07 -9.21
N VAL A 25 -18.38 11.10 -9.38
CA VAL A 25 -18.12 12.44 -8.83
C VAL A 25 -18.03 12.40 -7.30
N PHE A 26 -18.87 11.62 -6.64
CA PHE A 26 -18.80 11.41 -5.20
C PHE A 26 -17.49 10.73 -4.78
N CYS A 27 -17.08 9.64 -5.44
CA CYS A 27 -15.82 8.95 -5.16
C CYS A 27 -14.60 9.86 -5.38
N ILE A 28 -14.60 10.65 -6.46
CA ILE A 28 -13.53 11.62 -6.73
C ILE A 28 -13.54 12.73 -5.69
N GLY A 29 -14.71 13.23 -5.28
CA GLY A 29 -14.84 14.23 -4.23
C GLY A 29 -14.28 13.73 -2.89
N ALA A 30 -14.61 12.51 -2.50
CA ALA A 30 -14.09 11.88 -1.29
C ALA A 30 -12.56 11.68 -1.35
N ALA A 31 -12.03 11.20 -2.49
CA ALA A 31 -10.59 11.07 -2.69
C ALA A 31 -9.87 12.43 -2.67
N ALA A 32 -10.45 13.45 -3.31
CA ALA A 32 -9.93 14.81 -3.34
C ALA A 32 -9.89 15.42 -1.94
N MET A 33 -10.94 15.23 -1.12
CA MET A 33 -10.94 15.66 0.27
C MET A 33 -9.82 15.02 1.09
N SER A 34 -9.57 13.71 0.93
CA SER A 34 -8.46 13.02 1.59
C SER A 34 -7.10 13.61 1.18
N VAL A 35 -6.90 13.85 -0.11
CA VAL A 35 -5.68 14.47 -0.65
C VAL A 35 -5.51 15.90 -0.13
N VAL A 36 -6.58 16.70 -0.10
CA VAL A 36 -6.54 18.06 0.44
C VAL A 36 -6.16 18.05 1.93
N THR A 37 -6.74 17.17 2.73
CA THR A 37 -6.35 17.00 4.15
C THR A 37 -4.88 16.63 4.29
N LEU A 38 -4.38 15.69 3.47
CA LEU A 38 -2.97 15.31 3.47
C LEU A 38 -2.06 16.51 3.13
N ILE A 39 -2.43 17.30 2.11
CA ILE A 39 -1.70 18.51 1.73
C ILE A 39 -1.67 19.51 2.89
N VAL A 40 -2.81 19.80 3.51
CA VAL A 40 -2.90 20.73 4.65
C VAL A 40 -2.04 20.25 5.82
N LEU A 41 -2.05 18.95 6.14
CA LEU A 41 -1.21 18.38 7.18
C LEU A 41 0.28 18.52 6.84
N LEU A 42 0.69 18.17 5.63
CA LEU A 42 2.09 18.28 5.20
C LEU A 42 2.57 19.75 5.20
N SER A 43 1.75 20.68 4.69
CA SER A 43 2.07 22.11 4.74
C SER A 43 2.23 22.62 6.18
N SER A 44 1.36 22.17 7.09
CA SER A 44 1.43 22.54 8.51
C SER A 44 2.72 22.03 9.17
N ILE A 45 3.09 20.78 8.90
CA ILE A 45 4.32 20.16 9.42
C ILE A 45 5.55 20.90 8.92
N ILE A 46 5.61 21.24 7.63
CA ILE A 46 6.78 21.94 7.05
C ILE A 46 6.91 23.35 7.65
N TRP A 47 5.80 24.08 7.76
CA TRP A 47 5.81 25.45 8.30
C TRP A 47 6.28 25.51 9.75
N GLN A 48 5.81 24.57 10.58
CA GLN A 48 6.14 24.49 12.00
C GLN A 48 7.52 23.86 12.24
N GLY A 49 7.88 22.86 11.44
CA GLY A 49 9.10 22.06 11.60
C GLY A 49 10.37 22.71 11.05
N ARG A 50 10.28 23.72 10.17
CA ARG A 50 11.44 24.32 9.49
C ARG A 50 12.57 24.80 10.43
N PHE A 51 12.23 25.23 11.64
CA PHE A 51 13.19 25.73 12.62
C PHE A 51 13.90 24.62 13.41
N PHE A 52 13.35 23.40 13.41
CA PHE A 52 13.89 22.25 14.14
C PHE A 52 14.84 21.40 13.29
N LEU A 53 14.95 21.66 11.98
CA LEU A 53 15.88 21.01 11.04
C LEU A 53 17.33 21.48 11.26
N THR A 54 17.91 21.05 12.38
CA THR A 54 19.31 21.29 12.73
C THR A 54 20.12 19.99 12.62
N PRO A 55 21.45 20.04 12.46
CA PRO A 55 22.28 18.84 12.52
C PRO A 55 22.08 18.04 13.81
N GLN A 56 21.79 18.72 14.92
CA GLN A 56 21.48 18.12 16.22
C GLN A 56 20.24 17.22 16.16
N PHE A 57 19.22 17.59 15.39
CA PHE A 57 18.00 16.78 15.23
C PHE A 57 18.28 15.41 14.59
N LEU A 58 19.27 15.34 13.69
CA LEU A 58 19.64 14.08 13.02
C LEU A 58 20.53 13.18 13.88
N THR A 59 21.31 13.74 14.80
CA THR A 59 22.29 13.00 15.63
C THR A 59 21.81 12.71 17.04
N SER A 60 20.78 13.41 17.52
CA SER A 60 20.27 13.27 18.89
C SER A 60 19.21 12.19 19.01
N GLY A 61 19.11 11.62 20.21
CA GLY A 61 18.02 10.71 20.58
C GLY A 61 16.75 11.44 21.02
N PRO A 62 15.68 10.69 21.38
CA PRO A 62 14.48 11.27 21.93
C PRO A 62 14.78 11.96 23.27
N SER A 63 14.23 13.16 23.46
CA SER A 63 14.35 13.95 24.68
C SER A 63 12.96 14.39 25.17
N ARG A 64 12.83 14.66 26.46
CA ARG A 64 11.63 15.29 27.04
C ARG A 64 11.53 16.78 26.70
N PHE A 65 12.66 17.37 26.31
CA PHE A 65 12.79 18.77 25.89
C PHE A 65 12.73 18.84 24.36
N PRO A 66 11.73 19.52 23.78
CA PRO A 66 11.55 19.60 22.32
C PRO A 66 12.79 20.11 21.58
N GLU A 67 13.52 21.06 22.16
CA GLU A 67 14.73 21.67 21.60
C GLU A 67 15.93 20.72 21.50
N GLN A 68 15.92 19.61 22.24
CA GLN A 68 16.99 18.59 22.25
C GLN A 68 16.56 17.28 21.62
N ALA A 69 15.30 17.15 21.21
CA ALA A 69 14.78 15.93 20.63
C ALA A 69 15.35 15.71 19.22
N GLY A 70 15.76 14.48 18.93
CA GLY A 70 16.21 14.07 17.60
C GLY A 70 15.64 12.72 17.17
N ILE A 71 15.88 12.39 15.90
CA ILE A 71 15.33 11.21 15.21
C ILE A 71 16.37 10.13 14.93
N TYR A 72 17.60 10.29 15.43
CA TYR A 72 18.71 9.37 15.17
C TYR A 72 18.36 7.89 15.38
N PRO A 73 17.85 7.46 16.55
CA PRO A 73 17.54 6.05 16.79
C PRO A 73 16.36 5.55 15.94
N ALA A 74 15.42 6.42 15.57
CA ALA A 74 14.32 6.05 14.68
C ALA A 74 14.82 5.80 13.26
N MET A 75 15.64 6.70 12.71
CA MET A 75 16.25 6.53 11.39
C MET A 75 17.13 5.29 11.31
N PHE A 76 18.05 5.14 12.26
CA PHE A 76 18.96 3.99 12.28
C PHE A 76 18.20 2.69 12.53
N GLY A 77 17.21 2.71 13.42
CA GLY A 77 16.32 1.57 13.68
C GLY A 77 15.58 1.11 12.43
N THR A 78 14.99 2.03 11.66
CA THR A 78 14.31 1.70 10.40
C THR A 78 15.28 1.07 9.40
N ILE A 79 16.44 1.68 9.16
CA ILE A 79 17.44 1.16 8.22
C ILE A 79 17.93 -0.23 8.67
N PHE A 80 18.22 -0.39 9.97
CA PHE A 80 18.69 -1.64 10.54
C PHE A 80 17.66 -2.76 10.39
N ILE A 81 16.39 -2.50 10.74
CA ILE A 81 15.31 -3.49 10.59
C ILE A 81 15.08 -3.83 9.12
N CYS A 82 15.07 -2.83 8.23
CA CYS A 82 14.95 -3.07 6.79
C CYS A 82 16.12 -3.92 6.25
N ALA A 83 17.35 -3.64 6.69
CA ALA A 83 18.54 -4.39 6.29
C ALA A 83 18.48 -5.84 6.80
N VAL A 84 18.17 -6.05 8.07
CA VAL A 84 17.99 -7.39 8.65
C VAL A 84 16.88 -8.13 7.90
N CYS A 85 15.72 -7.51 7.70
CA CYS A 85 14.62 -8.10 6.94
C CYS A 85 15.05 -8.48 5.52
N ALA A 86 15.72 -7.59 4.79
CA ALA A 86 16.23 -7.87 3.45
C ALA A 86 17.24 -9.03 3.43
N CYS A 87 18.16 -9.10 4.39
CA CYS A 87 19.16 -10.16 4.50
C CYS A 87 18.54 -11.55 4.64
N PHE A 88 17.36 -11.69 5.26
CA PHE A 88 16.66 -12.97 5.38
C PHE A 88 15.62 -13.17 4.29
N ALA A 89 14.81 -12.16 3.99
CA ALA A 89 13.70 -12.25 3.05
C ALA A 89 14.17 -12.42 1.60
N ILE A 90 15.27 -11.77 1.20
CA ILE A 90 15.76 -11.87 -0.19
C ILE A 90 16.28 -13.29 -0.48
N PRO A 91 17.23 -13.87 0.29
CA PRO A 91 17.70 -15.22 -0.01
C PRO A 91 16.59 -16.27 0.08
N LEU A 92 15.71 -16.15 1.08
CA LEU A 92 14.58 -17.07 1.24
C LEU A 92 13.56 -16.91 0.11
N GLY A 93 13.24 -15.68 -0.29
CA GLY A 93 12.31 -15.40 -1.38
C GLY A 93 12.84 -15.89 -2.73
N VAL A 94 14.11 -15.58 -3.05
CA VAL A 94 14.76 -16.04 -4.29
C VAL A 94 14.89 -17.57 -4.30
N GLY A 95 15.35 -18.16 -3.19
CA GLY A 95 15.46 -19.62 -3.07
C GLY A 95 14.11 -20.33 -3.24
N THR A 96 13.05 -19.78 -2.66
CA THR A 96 11.68 -20.30 -2.83
C THR A 96 11.22 -20.14 -4.28
N ALA A 97 11.46 -19.00 -4.92
CA ALA A 97 11.08 -18.77 -6.31
C ALA A 97 11.75 -19.77 -7.27
N VAL A 98 13.08 -19.98 -7.11
CA VAL A 98 13.82 -20.97 -7.91
C VAL A 98 13.31 -22.39 -7.64
N LEU A 99 13.05 -22.75 -6.38
CA LEU A 99 12.52 -24.07 -6.03
C LEU A 99 11.17 -24.35 -6.70
N LEU A 100 10.26 -23.37 -6.70
CA LEU A 100 8.92 -23.53 -7.25
C LEU A 100 8.90 -23.54 -8.78
N GLU A 101 9.81 -22.82 -9.43
CA GLU A 101 9.83 -22.69 -10.89
C GLU A 101 10.62 -23.81 -11.58
N GLU A 102 11.80 -24.14 -11.05
CA GLU A 102 12.70 -25.13 -11.66
C GLU A 102 12.31 -26.57 -11.33
N PHE A 103 11.88 -26.84 -10.08
CA PHE A 103 11.62 -28.19 -9.63
C PHE A 103 10.13 -28.53 -9.70
N ARG A 104 9.74 -29.33 -10.70
CA ARG A 104 8.39 -29.91 -10.79
C ARG A 104 8.34 -31.29 -10.16
N PRO A 105 7.61 -31.49 -9.04
CA PRO A 105 7.57 -32.76 -8.35
C PRO A 105 6.85 -33.87 -9.13
N ARG A 106 7.44 -35.06 -9.17
CA ARG A 106 6.81 -36.26 -9.73
C ARG A 106 5.78 -36.89 -8.79
N SER A 107 5.97 -36.77 -7.47
CA SER A 107 5.02 -37.27 -6.46
C SER A 107 3.77 -36.37 -6.37
N ALA A 108 2.59 -36.99 -6.35
CA ALA A 108 1.31 -36.28 -6.25
C ALA A 108 1.17 -35.48 -4.94
N TRP A 109 1.75 -35.96 -3.84
CA TRP A 109 1.73 -35.26 -2.55
C TRP A 109 2.54 -33.97 -2.60
N LEU A 110 3.75 -34.04 -3.17
CA LEU A 110 4.67 -32.91 -3.26
C LEU A 110 4.12 -31.82 -4.20
N ARG A 111 3.41 -32.20 -5.28
CA ARG A 111 2.67 -31.24 -6.13
C ARG A 111 1.56 -30.49 -5.39
N LYS A 112 0.81 -31.17 -4.51
CA LYS A 112 -0.23 -30.53 -3.70
C LYS A 112 0.37 -29.53 -2.72
N ALA A 113 1.48 -29.90 -2.06
CA ALA A 113 2.20 -29.01 -1.15
C ALA A 113 2.71 -27.75 -1.88
N GLN A 114 3.32 -27.92 -3.06
CA GLN A 114 3.74 -26.80 -3.91
C GLN A 114 2.57 -25.86 -4.27
N GLY A 115 1.45 -26.42 -4.73
CA GLY A 115 0.27 -25.63 -5.07
C GLY A 115 -0.30 -24.86 -3.89
N PHE A 116 -0.28 -25.44 -2.69
CA PHE A 116 -0.68 -24.76 -1.47
C PHE A 116 0.24 -23.57 -1.15
N VAL A 117 1.55 -23.74 -1.27
CA VAL A 117 2.53 -22.66 -1.07
C VAL A 117 2.32 -21.54 -2.09
N GLN A 118 2.16 -21.86 -3.38
CA GLN A 118 1.92 -20.86 -4.43
C GLN A 118 0.64 -20.05 -4.21
N LEU A 119 -0.44 -20.70 -3.75
CA LEU A 119 -1.68 -20.02 -3.42
C LEU A 119 -1.50 -19.03 -2.26
N ASN A 120 -0.77 -19.43 -1.22
CA ASN A 120 -0.47 -18.55 -0.08
C ASN A 120 0.44 -17.38 -0.49
N ILE A 121 1.46 -17.61 -1.31
CA ILE A 121 2.34 -16.54 -1.83
C ILE A 121 1.51 -15.53 -2.63
N THR A 122 0.63 -16.01 -3.52
CA THR A 122 -0.22 -15.14 -4.35
C THR A 122 -1.20 -14.35 -3.50
N ASN A 123 -1.81 -14.98 -2.49
CA ASN A 123 -2.70 -14.29 -1.56
C ASN A 123 -1.94 -13.25 -0.72
N LEU A 124 -0.77 -13.58 -0.20
CA LEU A 124 0.05 -12.69 0.63
C LEU A 124 0.54 -11.48 -0.17
N ALA A 125 0.90 -11.67 -1.44
CA ALA A 125 1.32 -10.59 -2.34
C ALA A 125 0.17 -9.63 -2.72
N GLY A 126 -1.09 -10.10 -2.65
CA GLY A 126 -2.26 -9.32 -3.06
C GLY A 126 -2.97 -8.55 -1.95
N VAL A 127 -2.63 -8.79 -0.69
CA VAL A 127 -3.30 -8.15 0.45
C VAL A 127 -2.66 -6.79 0.74
N PRO A 128 -3.46 -5.74 0.99
CA PRO A 128 -2.96 -4.41 1.34
C PRO A 128 -2.16 -4.41 2.65
N SER A 129 -1.10 -3.60 2.71
CA SER A 129 -0.25 -3.48 3.92
C SER A 129 -1.01 -3.05 5.17
N VAL A 130 -2.12 -2.32 5.04
CA VAL A 130 -2.99 -1.93 6.17
C VAL A 130 -3.65 -3.12 6.89
N VAL A 131 -3.69 -4.30 6.26
CA VAL A 131 -4.28 -5.51 6.85
C VAL A 131 -3.24 -6.38 7.55
N TYR A 132 -2.01 -6.43 7.04
CA TYR A 132 -0.91 -7.22 7.62
C TYR A 132 0.00 -6.43 8.56
N GLY A 133 -0.07 -5.10 8.51
CA GLY A 133 0.69 -4.17 9.34
C GLY A 133 0.26 -4.14 10.79
#